data_AF-A0A644XCD1-F1
#
_entry.id   AF-A0A644XCD1-F1
#
_cell.length_a   1.000
_cell.length_b   1.000
_cell.length_c   1.000
_cell.angle_alpha   90.00
_cell.angle_beta   90.00
_cell.angle_gamma   90.00
#
_symmetry.space_group_name_H-M   'P 1'
#
loop_
_entity.id
_entity.type
_entity.pdbx_description
1 polymer ?
#
loop_
_entity_poly.entity_id
_entity_poly.type
_entity_poly.pdbx_seq_one_letter_code
_entity_poly.pdbx_strand_id
1 'polypeptide(L)'
;MARVIRSEGGFIWACKNYDGDVMSDMVSTAFGSLAMMTSVLVSPDGKYEYEAAHGTVTRHYYQHLEGKETSTNPMATLFAWTGALRQRGSLDGLHELSAFADKLEKAAIQTIESGVMTKDLAGLWEGEAEARTVNSKEFLREIRQRYETMD
;
A
#
# COMPACT_ATOMS: atom_id res chain seq x y z
N MET A 1 -8.57 6.97 -21.03
CA MET A 1 -7.37 7.83 -21.20
C MET A 1 -7.67 9.32 -21.17
N ALA A 2 -8.05 9.99 -22.27
CA ALA A 2 -8.05 11.47 -22.34
C ALA A 2 -8.91 12.18 -21.27
N ARG A 3 -10.06 11.61 -20.89
CA ARG A 3 -10.90 12.16 -19.82
C ARG A 3 -10.39 11.83 -18.42
N VAL A 4 -9.76 10.67 -18.25
CA VAL A 4 -9.23 10.20 -16.96
C VAL A 4 -8.06 11.09 -16.53
N ILE A 5 -7.12 11.35 -17.44
CA ILE A 5 -5.94 12.19 -17.16
C ILE A 5 -6.31 13.65 -16.82
N ARG A 6 -7.46 14.13 -17.31
CA ARG A 6 -7.94 15.50 -17.08
C ARG A 6 -8.95 15.62 -15.94
N SER A 7 -9.27 14.51 -15.28
CA SER A 7 -10.26 14.48 -14.20
C SER A 7 -9.60 14.67 -12.85
N GLU A 8 -10.38 15.09 -11.87
CA GLU A 8 -9.98 15.16 -10.45
C GLU A 8 -9.99 13.77 -9.76
N GLY A 9 -10.25 12.69 -10.50
CA GLY A 9 -10.43 11.34 -9.94
C GLY A 9 -11.81 11.13 -9.30
N GLY A 10 -11.92 10.16 -8.39
CA GLY A 10 -13.14 9.91 -7.61
C GLY A 10 -14.22 9.05 -8.28
N PHE A 11 -13.89 8.31 -9.33
CA PHE A 11 -14.82 7.40 -10.02
C PHE A 11 -14.22 6.01 -10.23
N ILE A 12 -15.08 5.03 -10.52
CA ILE A 12 -14.66 3.67 -10.91
C ILE A 12 -14.44 3.64 -12.42
N TRP A 13 -13.21 3.35 -12.85
CA TRP A 13 -12.91 3.10 -14.26
C TRP A 13 -12.99 1.61 -14.55
N ALA A 14 -14.14 1.16 -15.07
CA ALA A 14 -14.30 -0.23 -15.51
C ALA A 14 -13.50 -0.48 -16.80
N CYS A 15 -12.55 -1.42 -16.72
CA CYS A 15 -11.68 -1.83 -17.82
C CYS A 15 -11.87 -3.32 -18.12
N LYS A 16 -11.67 -3.73 -19.39
CA LYS A 16 -11.49 -5.15 -19.71
C LYS A 16 -10.16 -5.63 -19.15
N ASN A 17 -9.96 -6.94 -19.02
CA ASN A 17 -8.77 -7.52 -18.37
C ASN A 17 -7.43 -6.86 -18.78
N TYR A 18 -7.09 -6.89 -20.07
CA TYR A 18 -5.85 -6.28 -20.57
C TYR A 18 -5.79 -4.76 -20.37
N ASP A 19 -6.90 -4.05 -20.59
CA ASP A 19 -6.96 -2.62 -20.34
C ASP A 19 -6.81 -2.32 -18.84
N GLY A 20 -7.31 -3.19 -17.96
CA GLY A 20 -7.21 -3.07 -16.51
C GLY A 20 -5.76 -3.16 -16.07
N ASP A 21 -5.09 -4.24 -16.48
CA ASP A 21 -3.68 -4.52 -16.18
C ASP A 21 -2.74 -3.35 -16.59
N VAL A 22 -2.87 -2.87 -17.82
CA VAL A 22 -2.02 -1.76 -18.30
C VAL A 22 -2.37 -0.43 -17.64
N MET A 23 -3.66 -0.15 -17.42
CA MET A 23 -4.09 1.14 -16.90
C MET A 23 -3.92 1.26 -15.38
N SER A 24 -3.99 0.16 -14.63
CA SER A 24 -3.70 0.15 -13.19
C SER A 24 -2.25 0.53 -12.92
N ASP A 25 -1.32 0.04 -13.74
CA ASP A 25 0.10 0.40 -13.65
C ASP A 25 0.35 1.88 -14.00
N MET A 26 -0.33 2.40 -15.02
CA MET A 26 -0.26 3.82 -15.36
C MET A 26 -0.78 4.68 -14.21
N VAL A 27 -1.96 4.34 -13.67
CA VAL A 27 -2.61 5.12 -12.62
C VAL A 27 -1.77 5.07 -11.34
N SER A 28 -1.32 3.89 -10.90
CA SER A 28 -0.49 3.76 -9.69
C SER A 28 0.82 4.54 -9.79
N THR A 29 1.48 4.52 -10.95
CA THR A 29 2.69 5.31 -11.19
C THR A 29 2.38 6.81 -11.16
N ALA A 30 1.25 7.26 -11.71
CA ALA A 30 0.85 8.67 -11.67
C ALA A 30 0.49 9.16 -10.26
N PHE A 31 -0.05 8.29 -9.41
CA PHE A 31 -0.32 8.58 -8.00
C PHE A 31 0.91 8.47 -7.08
N GLY A 32 2.04 7.97 -7.60
CA GLY A 32 3.34 8.00 -6.93
C GLY A 32 4.13 6.72 -7.09
N SER A 33 3.82 5.70 -6.29
CA SER A 33 4.52 4.40 -6.29
C SER A 33 3.53 3.25 -6.42
N LEU A 34 3.88 2.23 -7.20
CA LEU A 34 3.14 0.96 -7.30
C LEU A 34 2.87 0.32 -5.93
N ALA A 35 3.78 0.51 -4.97
CA ALA A 35 3.62 -0.02 -3.62
C ALA A 35 2.55 0.72 -2.79
N MET A 36 2.00 1.83 -3.29
CA MET A 36 0.89 2.57 -2.69
C MET A 36 -0.48 2.18 -3.25
N MET A 37 -0.54 1.15 -4.11
CA MET A 37 -1.79 0.65 -4.68
C MET A 37 -2.29 -0.59 -3.95
N THR A 38 -3.59 -0.62 -3.65
CA THR A 38 -4.30 -1.80 -3.14
C THR A 38 -4.95 -2.57 -4.30
N SER A 39 -5.01 -3.89 -4.20
CA SER A 39 -5.73 -4.75 -5.14
C SER A 39 -6.70 -5.66 -4.39
N VAL A 40 -7.94 -5.70 -4.88
CA VAL A 40 -9.02 -6.54 -4.33
C VAL A 40 -9.80 -7.16 -5.48
N LEU A 41 -9.85 -8.48 -5.52
CA LEU A 41 -10.75 -9.24 -6.37
C LEU A 41 -12.05 -9.49 -5.62
N VAL A 42 -13.16 -9.13 -6.24
CA VAL A 42 -14.52 -9.38 -5.73
C VAL A 42 -15.24 -10.30 -6.70
N SER A 43 -15.67 -11.45 -6.22
CA SER A 43 -16.40 -12.42 -7.04
C SER A 43 -17.91 -12.13 -7.05
N PRO A 44 -18.66 -12.60 -8.07
CA PRO A 44 -20.11 -12.44 -8.12
C PRO A 44 -20.86 -13.11 -6.95
N ASP A 45 -20.27 -14.15 -6.35
CA ASP A 45 -20.81 -14.86 -5.17
C ASP A 45 -20.37 -14.22 -3.84
N GLY A 46 -19.77 -13.03 -3.87
CA GLY A 46 -19.43 -12.27 -2.68
C GLY A 46 -18.20 -12.78 -1.93
N LYS A 47 -17.28 -13.48 -2.61
CA LYS A 47 -15.95 -13.80 -2.09
C LYS A 47 -15.00 -12.65 -2.41
N TYR A 48 -14.00 -12.51 -1.56
CA TYR A 48 -13.01 -11.44 -1.62
C TYR A 48 -11.61 -12.05 -1.56
N GLU A 49 -10.71 -11.55 -2.39
CA GLU A 49 -9.28 -11.84 -2.35
C GLU A 49 -8.53 -10.51 -2.35
N TYR A 50 -7.61 -10.36 -1.40
CA TYR A 50 -6.80 -9.15 -1.22
C TYR A 50 -5.35 -9.49 -1.54
N GLU A 51 -4.72 -8.68 -2.38
CA GLU A 51 -3.34 -8.91 -2.81
C GLU A 51 -2.57 -7.59 -2.91
N ALA A 52 -1.24 -7.69 -2.95
CA ALA A 52 -0.40 -6.57 -3.32
C ALA A 52 -0.39 -6.43 -4.85
N ALA A 53 -0.65 -5.23 -5.36
CA ALA A 53 -0.71 -4.99 -6.81
C ALA A 53 0.65 -5.12 -7.54
N HIS A 54 1.76 -5.20 -6.80
CA HIS A 54 3.11 -5.28 -7.37
C HIS A 54 3.63 -6.73 -7.44
N GLY A 55 4.58 -6.97 -8.35
CA GLY A 55 5.30 -8.25 -8.44
C GLY A 55 6.25 -8.53 -7.27
N THR A 56 7.02 -9.61 -7.35
CA THR A 56 7.87 -10.13 -6.26
C THR A 56 9.14 -9.33 -5.95
N VAL A 57 9.37 -8.20 -6.62
CA VAL A 57 10.55 -7.32 -6.43
C VAL A 57 11.88 -8.09 -6.50
N THR A 58 12.05 -8.92 -7.53
CA THR A 58 13.15 -9.92 -7.65
C THR A 58 14.55 -9.31 -7.51
N ARG A 59 14.76 -8.07 -7.95
CA ARG A 59 16.04 -7.35 -7.78
C ARG A 59 16.39 -7.15 -6.31
N HIS A 60 15.43 -6.73 -5.47
CA HIS A 60 15.66 -6.57 -4.03
C HIS A 60 15.86 -7.94 -3.37
N TYR A 61 15.15 -8.98 -3.84
CA TYR A 61 15.36 -10.34 -3.35
C TYR A 61 16.80 -10.83 -3.56
N TYR A 62 17.40 -10.61 -4.72
CA TYR A 62 18.81 -10.97 -4.95
C TYR A 62 19.77 -10.16 -4.06
N GLN A 63 19.52 -8.86 -3.85
CA GLN A 63 20.30 -8.06 -2.90
C GLN A 63 20.21 -8.60 -1.48
N HIS A 64 19.02 -9.02 -1.05
CA HIS A 64 18.80 -9.65 0.25
C HIS A 64 19.60 -10.96 0.39
N LEU A 65 19.64 -11.81 -0.65
CA LEU A 65 20.45 -13.03 -0.64
C LEU A 65 21.96 -12.76 -0.50
N GLU A 66 22.42 -11.62 -0.99
CA GLU A 66 23.80 -11.14 -0.81
C GLU A 66 24.05 -10.47 0.55
N GLY A 67 23.06 -10.45 1.45
CA GLY A 67 23.15 -9.81 2.77
C GLY A 67 23.05 -8.28 2.73
N LYS A 68 22.67 -7.69 1.60
CA LYS A 68 22.50 -6.24 1.46
C LYS A 68 21.15 -5.83 2.05
N GLU A 69 21.13 -4.67 2.71
CA GLU A 69 19.87 -4.06 3.12
C GLU A 69 19.06 -3.60 1.91
N THR A 70 17.74 -3.71 2.01
CA THR A 70 16.79 -3.30 0.98
C THR A 70 15.77 -2.33 1.57
N SER A 71 15.28 -1.43 0.74
CA SER A 71 14.19 -0.49 1.07
C SER A 71 12.99 -0.82 0.19
N THR A 72 12.57 -2.09 0.21
CA THR A 72 11.30 -2.54 -0.38
C THR A 72 10.15 -1.98 0.43
N ASN A 73 9.20 -1.34 -0.23
CA ASN A 73 8.03 -0.75 0.38
C ASN A 73 6.95 -1.82 0.68
N PRO A 74 6.59 -2.06 1.96
CA PRO A 74 5.63 -3.09 2.34
C PRO A 74 4.17 -2.59 2.35
N MET A 75 3.88 -1.35 1.94
CA MET A 75 2.54 -0.74 2.06
C MET A 75 1.44 -1.56 1.39
N ALA A 76 1.59 -1.93 0.11
CA ALA A 76 0.60 -2.76 -0.59
C ALA A 76 0.34 -4.10 0.10
N THR A 77 1.39 -4.75 0.63
CA THR A 77 1.26 -6.01 1.38
C THR A 77 0.53 -5.81 2.70
N LEU A 78 0.87 -4.75 3.43
CA LEU A 78 0.21 -4.39 4.68
C LEU A 78 -1.29 -4.11 4.44
N PHE A 79 -1.61 -3.36 3.39
CA PHE A 79 -2.99 -3.02 3.03
C PHE A 79 -3.79 -4.21 2.50
N ALA A 80 -3.14 -5.19 1.87
CA ALA A 80 -3.78 -6.45 1.53
C ALA A 80 -4.20 -7.22 2.80
N TRP A 81 -3.32 -7.29 3.81
CA TRP A 81 -3.64 -7.92 5.09
C TRP A 81 -4.75 -7.18 5.83
N THR A 82 -4.63 -5.87 6.03
CA THR A 82 -5.65 -5.09 6.76
C THR A 82 -6.99 -5.08 6.03
N GLY A 83 -6.99 -5.02 4.68
CA GLY A 83 -8.19 -5.19 3.86
C GLY A 83 -8.89 -6.53 4.12
N ALA A 84 -8.14 -7.63 4.09
CA ALA A 84 -8.67 -8.96 4.37
C ALA A 84 -9.20 -9.11 5.80
N LEU A 85 -8.47 -8.59 6.80
CA LEU A 85 -8.88 -8.63 8.20
C LEU A 85 -10.14 -7.81 8.44
N ARG A 86 -10.23 -6.61 7.87
CA ARG A 86 -11.41 -5.75 7.94
C ARG A 86 -12.62 -6.43 7.31
N GLN A 87 -12.46 -7.04 6.14
CA GLN A 87 -13.55 -7.75 5.48
C GLN A 87 -14.02 -8.95 6.29
N ARG A 88 -13.08 -9.74 6.84
CA ARG A 88 -13.41 -10.86 7.74
C ARG A 88 -14.15 -10.37 8.98
N GLY A 89 -13.66 -9.28 9.59
CA GLY A 89 -14.28 -8.64 10.74
C GLY A 89 -15.71 -8.17 10.46
N SER A 90 -15.94 -7.57 9.29
CA SER A 90 -17.28 -7.16 8.85
C SER A 90 -18.21 -8.35 8.66
N LEU A 91 -17.74 -9.44 8.04
CA LEU A 91 -18.57 -10.63 7.77
C LEU A 91 -18.91 -11.41 9.06
N ASP A 92 -18.03 -11.40 10.06
CA ASP A 92 -18.22 -12.09 11.34
C ASP A 92 -18.83 -11.21 12.44
N GLY A 93 -19.01 -9.92 12.21
CA GLY A 93 -19.42 -8.96 13.26
C GLY A 93 -18.34 -8.72 14.33
N LEU A 94 -17.06 -8.91 13.99
CA LEU A 94 -15.92 -8.71 14.89
C LEU A 94 -15.37 -7.29 14.76
N HIS A 95 -16.01 -6.33 15.43
CA HIS A 95 -15.64 -4.91 15.36
C HIS A 95 -14.19 -4.63 15.77
N GLU A 96 -13.64 -5.36 16.74
CA GLU A 96 -12.25 -5.22 17.18
C GLU A 96 -11.25 -5.56 16.06
N LEU A 97 -11.59 -6.52 15.21
CA LEU A 97 -10.74 -6.92 14.08
C LEU A 97 -10.70 -5.83 13.00
N SER A 98 -11.85 -5.22 12.71
CA SER A 98 -11.93 -4.08 11.79
C SER A 98 -11.20 -2.86 12.36
N ALA A 99 -11.37 -2.58 13.65
CA ALA A 99 -10.69 -1.47 14.32
C ALA A 99 -9.17 -1.65 14.34
N PHE A 100 -8.68 -2.88 14.54
CA PHE A 100 -7.26 -3.22 14.42
C PHE A 100 -6.73 -2.89 13.01
N ALA A 101 -7.43 -3.31 11.97
CA ALA A 101 -7.05 -3.04 10.58
C ALA A 101 -7.01 -1.54 10.27
N ASP A 102 -8.04 -0.79 10.71
CA ASP A 102 -8.12 0.66 10.54
C ASP A 102 -6.99 1.39 11.27
N LYS A 103 -6.70 0.99 12.51
CA LYS A 103 -5.60 1.57 13.30
C LYS A 103 -4.25 1.30 12.66
N LEU A 104 -4.03 0.10 12.12
CA LEU A 104 -2.77 -0.25 11.46
C LEU A 104 -2.56 0.50 10.14
N GLU A 105 -3.60 0.66 9.30
CA GLU A 105 -3.50 1.47 8.09
C GLU A 105 -3.23 2.94 8.42
N LYS A 106 -3.93 3.49 9.43
CA LYS A 106 -3.71 4.86 9.91
C LYS A 106 -2.27 5.05 10.43
N ALA A 107 -1.75 4.08 11.18
CA ALA A 107 -0.35 4.08 11.64
C ALA A 107 0.64 4.11 10.48
N ALA A 108 0.38 3.33 9.43
CA ALA A 108 1.22 3.25 8.25
C ALA A 108 1.24 4.57 7.46
N ILE A 109 0.07 5.17 7.24
CA ILE A 109 -0.07 6.47 6.56
C ILE A 109 0.63 7.57 7.37
N GLN A 110 0.37 7.66 8.67
CA GLN A 110 0.99 8.65 9.54
C GLN A 110 2.51 8.50 9.60
N THR A 111 3.05 7.28 9.40
CA THR A 111 4.50 7.04 9.27
C THR A 111 5.08 7.79 8.08
N ILE A 112 4.45 7.68 6.92
CA ILE A 112 4.85 8.40 5.71
C ILE A 112 4.65 9.91 5.90
N GLU A 113 3.50 10.35 6.40
CA GLU A 113 3.19 11.78 6.61
C GLU A 113 4.14 12.45 7.62
N SER A 114 4.72 11.69 8.55
CA SER A 114 5.77 12.18 9.46
C SER A 114 7.15 12.33 8.82
N GLY A 115 7.28 12.06 7.52
CA GLY A 115 8.53 12.11 6.78
C GLY A 115 9.39 10.84 6.87
N VAL A 116 8.89 9.75 7.45
CA VAL A 116 9.60 8.46 7.53
C VAL A 116 9.08 7.52 6.46
N MET A 117 9.92 7.13 5.50
CA MET A 117 9.46 6.36 4.34
C MET A 117 10.54 5.50 3.72
N THR A 118 10.13 4.61 2.82
CA THR A 118 11.04 3.80 1.98
C THR A 118 11.53 4.59 0.77
N LYS A 119 12.60 4.09 0.13
CA LYS A 119 13.38 4.83 -0.87
C LYS A 119 12.58 5.21 -2.11
N ASP A 120 11.60 4.40 -2.51
CA ASP A 120 10.70 4.68 -3.63
C ASP A 120 9.83 5.92 -3.39
N LEU A 121 9.40 6.14 -2.14
CA LEU A 121 8.59 7.31 -1.77
C LEU A 121 9.43 8.56 -1.53
N ALA A 122 10.66 8.39 -1.03
CA ALA A 122 11.55 9.53 -0.74
C ALA A 122 11.82 10.41 -1.97
N GLY A 123 11.82 9.83 -3.18
CA GLY A 123 11.98 10.59 -4.43
C GLY A 123 10.76 11.40 -4.86
N LEU A 124 9.61 11.18 -4.22
CA LEU A 124 8.32 11.82 -4.50
C LEU A 124 7.88 12.74 -3.35
N TRP A 125 8.71 12.89 -2.32
CA TRP A 125 8.38 13.64 -1.13
C TRP A 125 8.46 15.15 -1.37
N GLU A 126 7.40 15.86 -1.00
CA GLU A 126 7.27 17.33 -1.14
C GLU A 126 7.05 18.03 0.22
N GLY A 127 7.27 17.35 1.35
CA GLY A 127 7.09 17.94 2.67
C GLY A 127 8.20 18.94 3.04
N GLU A 128 7.94 19.79 4.04
CA GLU A 128 8.83 20.88 4.43
C GLU A 128 10.20 20.41 4.94
N ALA A 129 10.26 19.27 5.62
CA ALA A 129 11.48 18.66 6.13
C ALA A 129 11.98 17.55 5.18
N GLU A 130 13.29 17.30 5.17
CA GLU A 130 13.86 16.19 4.40
C GLU A 130 13.27 14.84 4.83
N ALA A 131 12.97 13.99 3.85
CA ALA A 131 12.47 12.63 4.10
C ALA A 131 13.55 11.77 4.76
N ARG A 132 13.24 11.20 5.93
CA ARG A 132 14.03 10.14 6.55
C ARG A 132 13.78 8.83 5.83
N THR A 133 14.68 8.50 4.92
CA THR A 133 14.64 7.23 4.18
C THR A 133 15.13 6.08 5.07
N VAL A 134 14.35 5.01 5.17
CA VAL A 134 14.65 3.83 6.01
C VAL A 134 14.61 2.52 5.21
N ASN A 135 15.25 1.47 5.72
CA ASN A 135 15.15 0.13 5.11
C ASN A 135 13.79 -0.53 5.42
N SER A 136 13.47 -1.65 4.75
CA SER A 136 12.17 -2.32 4.88
C SER A 136 11.83 -2.70 6.33
N LYS A 137 12.82 -3.14 7.10
CA LYS A 137 12.62 -3.61 8.48
C LYS A 137 12.41 -2.45 9.44
N GLU A 138 13.17 -1.38 9.27
CA GLU A 138 13.02 -0.14 10.03
C GLU A 138 11.66 0.50 9.76
N PHE A 139 11.22 0.55 8.51
CA PHE A 139 9.90 1.09 8.18
C PHE A 139 8.78 0.35 8.92
N LEU A 140 8.79 -0.98 8.94
CA LEU A 140 7.82 -1.77 9.72
C LEU A 140 7.90 -1.52 11.23
N ARG A 141 9.11 -1.26 11.77
CA ARG A 141 9.29 -0.92 13.20
C ARG A 141 8.73 0.46 13.52
N GLU A 142 8.93 1.43 12.64
CA GLU A 142 8.39 2.79 12.77
C GLU A 142 6.85 2.79 12.72
N ILE A 143 6.26 1.99 11.82
CA ILE A 143 4.81 1.75 11.77
C ILE A 143 4.32 1.11 13.08
N ARG A 144 5.01 0.09 13.57
CA ARG A 144 4.66 -0.57 14.83
C ARG A 144 4.71 0.41 16.01
N GLN A 145 5.79 1.19 16.12
CA GLN A 145 5.92 2.19 17.18
C GLN A 145 4.77 3.19 17.11
N ARG A 146 4.42 3.65 15.89
CA ARG A 146 3.25 4.51 15.67
C ARG A 146 1.99 3.86 16.23
N TYR A 147 1.70 2.65 15.78
CA TYR A 147 0.53 1.89 16.17
C TYR A 147 0.39 1.74 17.70
N GLU A 148 1.50 1.47 18.39
CA GLU A 148 1.54 1.32 19.86
C GLU A 148 1.32 2.65 20.60
N THR A 149 1.71 3.78 20.01
CA THR A 149 1.60 5.13 20.61
C THR A 149 0.34 5.90 20.21
N MET A 150 -0.42 5.41 19.24
CA MET A 150 -1.68 6.02 18.84
C MET A 150 -2.76 5.74 19.86
N ASP A 151 -3.54 6.76 20.21
CA ASP A 151 -4.79 6.62 20.96
C ASP A 151 -5.80 5.80 20.14
#